data_AF-A0A840WKI2-F1
#
_entry.id   AF-A0A840WKI2-F1
#
_cell.length_a   1.000
_cell.length_b   1.000
_cell.length_c   1.000
_cell.angle_alpha   90.00
_cell.angle_beta   90.00
_cell.angle_gamma   90.00
#
_symmetry.space_group_name_H-M   'P 1'
#
loop_
_entity.id
_entity.type
_entity.pdbx_description
1 polymer ?
#
loop_
_entity_poly.entity_id
_entity_poly.type
_entity_poly.pdbx_seq_one_letter_code
_entity_poly.pdbx_strand_id
1 'polypeptide(L)' 'MPGPDDDRRATFLDDLDLLPDTTSDERSEGWGDSDEDSTARLISDRPPHWG' A
#
# COMPACT_ATOMS: atom_id res chain seq x y z
N MET A 1 18.30 -12.30 -7.52
CA MET A 1 17.49 -13.53 -7.52
C MET A 1 16.07 -13.12 -7.84
N PRO A 2 15.41 -13.72 -8.84
CA PRO A 2 13.97 -13.53 -9.02
C PRO A 2 13.24 -13.90 -7.73
N GLY A 3 12.27 -13.09 -7.33
CA GLY A 3 11.47 -13.33 -6.13
C GLY A 3 10.51 -14.51 -6.32
N PRO A 4 9.88 -15.02 -5.26
CA PRO A 4 8.90 -16.12 -5.34
C PRO A 4 7.65 -15.81 -6.20
N ASP A 5 7.53 -14.57 -6.67
CA ASP A 5 6.44 -14.05 -7.47
C ASP A 5 6.81 -13.83 -8.95
N ASP A 6 8.09 -13.92 -9.31
CA ASP A 6 8.58 -13.55 -10.66
C ASP A 6 8.04 -14.49 -11.75
N ASP A 7 7.82 -15.76 -11.41
CA ASP A 7 7.25 -16.78 -12.31
C ASP A 7 5.70 -16.84 -12.28
N ARG A 8 5.03 -15.98 -11.51
CA ARG A 8 3.56 -16.01 -11.42
C ARG A 8 2.95 -15.44 -12.70
N ARG A 9 2.28 -16.31 -13.45
CA ARG A 9 1.57 -15.94 -14.67
C ARG A 9 0.31 -15.15 -14.33
N ALA A 10 0.30 -13.85 -14.64
CA ALA A 10 -0.90 -13.03 -14.55
C ALA A 10 -1.92 -13.47 -15.61
N THR A 11 -3.13 -13.81 -15.17
CA THR A 11 -4.25 -14.09 -16.07
C THR A 11 -5.08 -12.82 -16.20
N PHE A 12 -5.13 -12.26 -17.40
CA PHE A 12 -6.01 -11.13 -17.71
C PHE A 12 -7.42 -11.67 -17.92
N LEU A 13 -8.39 -11.09 -17.21
CA LEU A 13 -9.81 -11.40 -17.39
C LEU A 13 -10.36 -10.38 -18.40
N ASP A 14 -10.85 -10.86 -19.55
CA ASP A 14 -11.34 -10.01 -20.65
C ASP A 14 -12.66 -9.28 -20.32
N ASP A 15 -13.39 -9.72 -19.29
CA ASP A 15 -14.70 -9.20 -18.88
C ASP A 15 -14.65 -8.42 -17.55
N LEU A 16 -13.51 -7.84 -17.19
CA LEU A 16 -13.39 -7.09 -15.95
C LEU A 16 -13.98 -5.67 -16.12
N ASP A 17 -14.92 -5.31 -15.26
CA ASP A 17 -15.41 -3.93 -15.18
C ASP A 17 -14.23 -3.00 -14.83
N LEU A 18 -13.80 -2.19 -15.79
CA LEU A 18 -12.74 -1.21 -15.59
C LEU A 18 -13.23 -0.19 -14.57
N LEU A 19 -12.48 -0.07 -13.47
CA LEU A 19 -12.69 1.02 -12.52
C LEU A 19 -12.45 2.36 -13.23
N PRO A 20 -13.16 3.42 -12.80
CA PRO A 20 -12.89 4.78 -13.29
C PRO A 20 -11.43 5.18 -13.05
N ASP A 21 -10.93 6.12 -13.86
CA ASP A 21 -9.57 6.69 -13.72
C ASP A 21 -9.30 7.27 -12.33
N THR A 22 -10.36 7.58 -11.57
CA THR A 22 -10.30 7.96 -10.17
C THR A 22 -11.18 7.06 -9.32
N THR A 23 -10.60 6.48 -8.27
CA THR A 23 -11.32 5.69 -7.27
C THR A 23 -11.57 6.50 -6.00
N SER A 24 -12.57 6.12 -5.20
CA SER A 24 -12.89 6.85 -3.95
C SER A 24 -11.74 6.79 -2.92
N ASP A 25 -10.89 5.77 -3.02
CA ASP A 25 -9.73 5.53 -2.17
C ASP A 25 -8.45 6.24 -2.64
N GLU A 26 -8.49 6.99 -3.76
CA GLU A 26 -7.37 7.85 -4.18
C GLU A 26 -7.16 9.05 -3.25
N ARG A 27 -8.16 9.35 -2.44
CA ARG A 27 -7.99 10.31 -1.36
C ARG A 27 -7.03 9.70 -0.35
N SER A 28 -5.89 10.35 -0.15
CA SER A 28 -4.90 9.98 0.86
C SER A 28 -5.46 10.00 2.28
N GLU A 29 -6.65 10.57 2.47
CA GLU A 29 -7.43 10.54 3.69
C GLU A 29 -7.62 9.10 4.20
N GLY A 30 -6.90 8.75 5.27
CA GLY A 30 -6.93 7.43 5.89
C GLY A 30 -5.80 6.47 5.47
N TRP A 31 -5.03 6.81 4.43
CA TRP A 31 -3.84 6.06 3.99
C TRP A 31 -2.52 6.68 4.48
N GLY A 32 -2.57 7.89 5.04
CA GLY A 32 -1.42 8.61 5.61
C GLY A 32 -1.86 9.77 6.48
N ASP A 33 -0.99 10.10 7.44
CA ASP A 33 -1.16 10.99 8.59
C ASP A 33 -1.93 12.29 8.32
N SER A 34 -2.89 12.63 9.18
CA SER A 34 -3.25 14.05 9.36
C SER A 34 -1.97 14.76 9.81
N ASP A 35 -1.64 15.93 9.29
CA ASP A 35 -0.36 16.65 9.47
C ASP A 35 0.16 16.85 10.93
N GLU A 36 -0.51 16.33 11.96
CA GLU A 36 -0.07 16.28 13.34
C GLU A 36 0.61 14.94 13.71
N ASP A 37 1.94 14.91 13.55
CA ASP A 37 2.87 14.21 14.45
C ASP A 37 2.75 12.66 14.60
N SER A 38 2.18 11.89 13.66
CA SER A 38 2.19 10.41 13.79
C SER A 38 3.58 9.78 13.65
N THR A 39 4.54 10.51 13.11
CA THR A 39 5.94 10.04 13.04
C THR A 39 6.52 9.83 14.44
N ALA A 40 6.18 10.69 15.41
CA ALA A 40 6.63 10.54 16.80
C ALA A 40 6.07 9.27 17.46
N ARG A 41 4.79 8.96 17.21
CA ARG A 41 4.16 7.72 17.69
C ARG A 41 4.84 6.48 17.11
N LEU A 42 5.10 6.48 15.80
CA LEU A 42 5.73 5.34 15.11
C LEU A 42 7.18 5.10 15.56
N ILE A 43 7.94 6.17 15.81
CA ILE A 43 9.31 6.06 16.34
C ILE A 43 9.30 5.51 17.77
N SER A 44 8.33 5.94 18.60
CA SER A 44 8.19 5.45 19.98
C SER A 44 7.80 3.97 20.04
N ASP A 45 7.04 3.46 19.06
CA ASP A 45 6.54 2.09 19.04
C ASP A 45 7.44 1.13 18.25
N ARG A 46 8.62 1.61 17.83
CA ARG A 46 9.58 0.84 17.03
C ARG A 46 10.01 -0.45 17.77
N PRO A 47 9.83 -1.63 17.13
CA PRO A 47 10.37 -2.88 17.62
C PRO A 47 11.90 -2.86 17.80
N PRO A 48 12.45 -3.59 18.79
CA PRO A 48 13.88 -3.59 19.08
C PRO A 48 14.76 -4.16 17.97
N HIS A 49 14.19 -4.90 17.01
CA HIS A 49 14.92 -5.51 15.89
C HIS A 49 15.06 -4.59 14.66
N TRP A 50 14.55 -3.35 14.70
CA TRP A 50 14.75 -2.37 13.62
C TRP A 50 16.11 -1.65 13.69
N GLY A 51 17.00 -2.10 14.59
CA GLY A 51 18.38 -1.67 14.85
C GLY A 51 19.28 -1.72 13.63
#